data_AF-A0A1E4Q2C6-F1
#
_entry.id   AF-A0A1E4Q2C6-F1
#
_cell.length_a   1.000
_cell.length_b   1.000
_cell.length_c   1.000
_cell.angle_alpha   90.00
_cell.angle_beta   90.00
_cell.angle_gamma   90.00
#
_symmetry.space_group_name_H-M   'P 1'
#
loop_
_entity.id
_entity.type
_entity.pdbx_description
1 polymer ?
#
loop_
_entity_poly.entity_id
_entity_poly.type
_entity_poly.pdbx_seq_one_letter_code
_entity_poly.pdbx_strand_id
1 'polypeptide(L)'
;MKLRAALPLALILAALAPAAEAASPPRDTDQPETINGIAIRAGIERLSYISLRYLGVRPSYDACIAQTQGVVPKQQDCAEAELTYQDSRLNRAYKTLLADSDELDKRAAVGAERAWLTFRDKDCAARAGRYGSNAGPTTESICLMETTAHRAQQLEDWQTSLKPSTVSQNSGFSGHWLYSQSCGYKHSVDLYLTQTGSDVSGHWGEGTRISGSSGDVKGKADNHQLTLQYCEGDDRTGYTKCPAYDPKSTDNFILHGDELIRYRGRGLGADRTFEKDVVLHRVVQGKPTVEDTRCPDKE
;
A
#
# COMPACT_ATOMS: atom_id res chain seq x y z
N MET A 1 39.85 -45.70 69.31
CA MET A 1 40.99 -46.36 68.66
C MET A 1 40.77 -46.28 67.14
N LYS A 2 41.71 -45.69 66.40
CA LYS A 2 41.65 -45.50 64.94
C LYS A 2 41.59 -46.86 64.24
N LEU A 3 40.89 -46.96 63.10
CA LEU A 3 41.39 -47.75 61.97
C LEU A 3 40.84 -47.20 60.64
N ARG A 4 41.76 -47.08 59.67
CA ARG A 4 41.57 -46.56 58.31
C ARG A 4 41.00 -47.65 57.39
N ALA A 5 40.28 -47.27 56.34
CA ALA A 5 40.16 -48.02 55.09
C ALA A 5 40.00 -47.00 53.95
N ALA A 6 41.07 -46.67 53.21
CA ALA A 6 41.50 -47.31 51.96
C ALA A 6 40.53 -47.04 50.79
N LEU A 7 40.84 -46.01 50.00
CA LEU A 7 40.25 -45.78 48.66
C LEU A 7 40.83 -46.79 47.66
N PRO A 8 40.01 -47.36 46.76
CA PRO A 8 40.49 -47.85 45.48
C PRO A 8 40.18 -46.84 44.35
N LEU A 9 41.19 -46.70 43.49
CA LEU A 9 41.20 -46.03 42.19
C LEU A 9 40.01 -46.50 41.31
N ALA A 10 39.23 -45.56 40.78
CA ALA A 10 38.32 -45.81 39.66
C ALA A 10 38.91 -45.19 38.39
N LEU A 11 39.21 -46.07 37.43
CA LEU A 11 39.65 -45.77 36.07
C LEU A 11 38.59 -44.94 35.33
N ILE A 12 38.92 -43.75 34.85
CA ILE A 12 38.03 -42.97 33.97
C ILE A 12 38.28 -43.42 32.53
N LEU A 13 37.40 -44.26 31.98
CA LEU A 13 37.30 -44.51 30.54
C LEU A 13 36.41 -43.42 29.93
N ALA A 14 37.00 -42.47 29.21
CA ALA A 14 36.23 -41.49 28.44
C ALA A 14 35.70 -42.16 27.17
N ALA A 15 34.42 -42.57 27.17
CA ALA A 15 33.73 -42.98 25.95
C ALA A 15 33.38 -41.73 25.13
N LEU A 16 34.02 -41.56 23.98
CA LEU A 16 33.56 -40.62 22.95
C LEU A 16 32.27 -41.18 22.34
N ALA A 17 31.13 -40.65 22.75
CA ALA A 17 29.88 -40.90 22.04
C ALA A 17 29.87 -40.11 20.71
N PRO A 18 29.40 -40.71 19.59
CA PRO A 18 29.19 -39.94 18.37
C PRO A 18 28.10 -38.91 18.63
N ALA A 19 28.32 -37.67 18.19
CA ALA A 19 27.31 -36.63 18.25
C ALA A 19 26.07 -37.11 17.49
N ALA A 20 24.97 -37.33 18.21
CA ALA A 20 23.68 -37.53 17.59
C ALA A 20 23.34 -36.25 16.82
N GLU A 21 23.29 -36.35 15.51
CA GLU A 21 22.78 -35.30 14.65
C GLU A 21 21.33 -35.06 15.07
N ALA A 22 21.08 -33.92 15.72
CA ALA A 22 19.76 -33.55 16.18
C ALA A 22 18.85 -33.46 14.95
N ALA A 23 17.99 -34.46 14.79
CA ALA A 23 16.90 -34.40 13.83
C ALA A 23 16.15 -33.08 14.07
N SER A 24 16.08 -32.24 13.04
CA SER A 24 15.33 -30.98 13.14
C SER A 24 13.90 -31.29 13.58
N PRO A 25 13.32 -30.51 14.50
CA PRO A 25 11.94 -30.74 14.93
C PRO A 25 10.99 -30.67 13.71
N PRO A 26 9.89 -31.44 13.71
CA PRO A 26 8.91 -31.37 12.64
C PRO A 26 8.44 -29.92 12.50
N ARG A 27 8.41 -29.40 11.27
CA ARG A 27 7.85 -28.06 11.00
C ARG A 27 6.42 -28.04 11.50
N ASP A 28 6.15 -27.16 12.45
CA ASP A 28 4.80 -26.86 12.92
C ASP A 28 4.01 -26.25 11.76
N THR A 29 3.08 -27.03 11.20
CA THR A 29 2.28 -26.65 10.01
C THR A 29 1.16 -25.64 10.34
N ASP A 30 1.05 -25.19 11.59
CA ASP A 30 -0.04 -24.31 12.04
C ASP A 30 0.37 -22.83 12.19
N GLN A 31 1.64 -22.49 11.90
CA GLN A 31 2.08 -21.10 11.81
C GLN A 31 1.75 -20.53 10.41
N PRO A 32 0.99 -19.43 10.30
CA PRO A 32 0.66 -18.86 9.00
C PRO A 32 1.93 -18.43 8.27
N GLU A 33 2.06 -18.84 7.02
CA GLU A 33 3.18 -18.43 6.18
C GLU A 33 3.14 -16.91 6.01
N THR A 34 4.20 -16.21 6.39
CA THR A 34 4.26 -14.75 6.29
C THR A 34 5.04 -14.34 5.05
N ILE A 35 4.33 -13.79 4.06
CA ILE A 35 4.98 -13.13 2.92
C ILE A 35 4.86 -11.63 3.14
N ASN A 36 5.98 -10.91 3.18
CA ASN A 36 6.02 -9.46 3.43
C ASN A 36 5.31 -9.03 4.74
N GLY A 37 5.41 -9.83 5.80
CA GLY A 37 4.79 -9.52 7.11
C GLY A 37 3.30 -9.85 7.22
N ILE A 38 2.73 -10.48 6.19
CA ILE A 38 1.30 -10.76 6.10
C ILE A 38 1.06 -12.25 6.34
N ALA A 39 0.34 -12.58 7.41
CA ALA A 39 -0.07 -13.95 7.70
C ALA A 39 -0.98 -14.49 6.58
N ILE A 40 -0.46 -15.37 5.74
CA ILE A 40 -1.20 -16.18 4.78
C ILE A 40 -1.67 -17.42 5.54
N ARG A 41 -2.97 -17.48 5.80
CA ARG A 41 -3.61 -18.67 6.37
C ARG A 41 -4.12 -19.51 5.21
N ALA A 42 -3.70 -20.78 5.17
CA ALA A 42 -4.29 -21.75 4.26
C ALA A 42 -5.81 -21.78 4.44
N GLY A 43 -6.56 -21.64 3.35
CA GLY A 43 -8.03 -21.65 3.33
C GLY A 43 -8.72 -20.28 3.35
N ILE A 44 -8.01 -19.17 3.64
CA ILE A 44 -8.56 -17.80 3.53
C ILE A 44 -8.11 -17.18 2.21
N GLU A 45 -9.05 -16.96 1.30
CA GLU A 45 -8.79 -16.29 0.04
C GLU A 45 -8.65 -14.78 0.24
N ARG A 46 -7.54 -14.21 -0.23
CA ARG A 46 -7.30 -12.77 -0.30
C ARG A 46 -7.10 -12.36 -1.75
N LEU A 47 -7.90 -11.41 -2.23
CA LEU A 47 -7.80 -10.95 -3.61
C LEU A 47 -6.67 -9.95 -3.81
N SER A 48 -6.37 -9.13 -2.79
CA SER A 48 -5.32 -8.13 -2.87
C SER A 48 -4.62 -7.88 -1.53
N TYR A 49 -3.40 -7.34 -1.60
CA TYR A 49 -2.62 -6.85 -0.45
C TYR A 49 -2.88 -5.37 -0.14
N ILE A 50 -3.71 -4.72 -0.95
CA ILE A 50 -4.07 -3.31 -0.83
C ILE A 50 -5.25 -3.22 0.14
N SER A 51 -5.18 -2.27 1.08
CA SER A 51 -6.27 -2.04 2.03
C SER A 51 -7.60 -1.84 1.29
N LEU A 52 -8.66 -2.53 1.71
CA LEU A 52 -10.01 -2.31 1.16
C LEU A 52 -10.43 -0.84 1.30
N ARG A 53 -9.91 -0.12 2.30
CA ARG A 53 -10.11 1.32 2.47
C ARG A 53 -9.50 2.15 1.35
N TYR A 54 -8.29 1.78 0.92
CA TYR A 54 -7.64 2.42 -0.22
C TYR A 54 -8.46 2.24 -1.50
N LEU A 55 -9.13 1.10 -1.66
CA LEU A 55 -10.04 0.85 -2.78
C LEU A 55 -11.42 1.51 -2.62
N GLY A 56 -11.62 2.33 -1.59
CA GLY A 56 -12.87 3.06 -1.35
C GLY A 56 -14.01 2.21 -0.76
N VAL A 57 -13.72 1.04 -0.18
CA VAL A 57 -14.72 0.26 0.58
C VAL A 57 -15.12 1.02 1.84
N ARG A 58 -16.42 1.22 2.05
CA ARG A 58 -16.95 2.15 3.06
C ARG A 58 -16.86 1.61 4.49
N PRO A 59 -16.71 2.48 5.51
CA PRO A 59 -16.71 2.09 6.92
C PRO A 59 -17.88 1.20 7.35
N SER A 60 -19.04 1.39 6.72
CA SER A 60 -20.23 0.56 6.93
C SER A 60 -20.05 -0.91 6.60
N TYR A 61 -19.17 -1.27 5.65
CA TYR A 61 -18.88 -2.67 5.32
C TYR A 61 -18.22 -3.40 6.50
N ASP A 62 -17.12 -2.86 7.05
CA ASP A 62 -16.46 -3.46 8.22
C ASP A 62 -17.38 -3.53 9.43
N ALA A 63 -18.19 -2.49 9.66
CA ALA A 63 -19.18 -2.50 10.72
C ALA A 63 -20.22 -3.62 10.53
N CYS A 64 -20.66 -3.87 9.29
CA CYS A 64 -21.54 -4.98 8.94
C CYS A 64 -20.84 -6.33 9.18
N ILE A 65 -19.63 -6.51 8.67
CA ILE A 65 -18.84 -7.75 8.83
C ILE A 65 -18.64 -8.08 10.31
N ALA A 66 -18.31 -7.09 11.17
CA ALA A 66 -18.18 -7.29 12.60
C ALA A 66 -19.47 -7.79 13.27
N GLN A 67 -20.64 -7.28 12.83
CA GLN A 67 -21.94 -7.70 13.34
C GLN A 67 -22.35 -9.11 12.91
N THR A 68 -21.76 -9.66 11.84
CA THR A 68 -22.06 -11.03 11.40
C THR A 68 -21.61 -12.10 12.40
N GLN A 69 -20.65 -11.78 13.27
CA GLN A 69 -20.03 -12.72 14.20
C GLN A 69 -19.50 -14.01 13.50
N GLY A 70 -19.06 -13.89 12.24
CA GLY A 70 -18.53 -15.01 11.46
C GLY A 70 -19.59 -15.85 10.75
N VAL A 71 -20.87 -15.48 10.80
CA VAL A 71 -21.94 -16.19 10.08
C VAL A 71 -21.83 -15.90 8.57
N VAL A 72 -21.35 -16.90 7.82
CA VAL A 72 -21.01 -16.81 6.39
C VAL A 72 -22.12 -16.23 5.51
N PRO A 73 -23.40 -16.67 5.59
CA PRO A 73 -24.48 -16.04 4.81
C PRO A 73 -24.67 -14.55 5.10
N LYS A 74 -24.52 -14.10 6.35
CA LYS A 74 -24.66 -12.68 6.70
C LYS A 74 -23.50 -11.83 6.15
N GLN A 75 -22.33 -12.44 5.94
CA GLN A 75 -21.20 -11.76 5.29
C GLN A 75 -21.49 -11.52 3.81
N GLN A 76 -22.25 -12.42 3.17
CA GLN A 76 -22.72 -12.23 1.80
C GLN A 76 -23.59 -10.98 1.70
N ASP A 77 -24.56 -10.79 2.60
CA ASP A 77 -25.43 -9.61 2.63
C ASP A 77 -24.61 -8.30 2.75
N CYS A 78 -23.57 -8.30 3.59
CA CYS A 78 -22.65 -7.17 3.71
C CYS A 78 -21.92 -6.88 2.39
N ALA A 79 -21.42 -7.93 1.73
CA ALA A 79 -20.69 -7.81 0.47
C ALA A 79 -21.60 -7.34 -0.68
N GLU A 80 -22.84 -7.82 -0.77
CA GLU A 80 -23.81 -7.41 -1.79
C GLU A 80 -24.24 -5.94 -1.63
N ALA A 81 -24.45 -5.49 -0.39
CA ALA A 81 -24.77 -4.10 -0.10
C ALA A 81 -23.62 -3.15 -0.46
N GLU A 82 -22.38 -3.58 -0.23
CA GLU A 82 -21.20 -2.81 -0.62
C GLU A 82 -20.95 -2.87 -2.13
N LEU A 83 -21.10 -4.03 -2.76
CA LEU A 83 -21.02 -4.20 -4.22
C LEU A 83 -21.98 -3.25 -4.93
N THR A 84 -23.22 -3.12 -4.47
CA THR A 84 -24.20 -2.20 -5.06
C THR A 84 -23.69 -0.75 -5.08
N TYR A 85 -23.03 -0.32 -4.01
CA TYR A 85 -22.42 1.00 -3.92
C TYR A 85 -21.20 1.13 -4.86
N GLN A 86 -20.33 0.13 -4.88
CA GLN A 86 -19.11 0.15 -5.69
C GLN A 86 -19.43 0.07 -7.19
N ASP A 87 -20.44 -0.69 -7.60
CA ASP A 87 -20.93 -0.73 -8.97
C ASP A 87 -21.48 0.63 -9.40
N SER A 88 -22.22 1.30 -8.52
CA SER A 88 -22.70 2.65 -8.77
C SER A 88 -21.54 3.65 -8.91
N ARG A 89 -20.49 3.50 -8.10
CA ARG A 89 -19.26 4.32 -8.16
C ARG A 89 -18.50 4.09 -9.46
N LEU A 90 -18.25 2.83 -9.81
CA LEU A 90 -17.64 2.41 -11.07
C LEU A 90 -18.38 3.00 -12.26
N ASN A 91 -19.70 2.85 -12.30
CA ASN A 91 -20.52 3.36 -13.41
C ASN A 91 -20.47 4.89 -13.53
N ARG A 92 -20.37 5.62 -12.42
CA ARG A 92 -20.15 7.08 -12.46
C ARG A 92 -18.77 7.42 -13.00
N ALA A 93 -17.72 6.78 -12.50
CA ALA A 93 -16.35 7.00 -12.96
C ALA A 93 -16.20 6.68 -14.44
N TYR A 94 -16.71 5.53 -14.89
CA TYR A 94 -16.73 5.10 -16.28
C TYR A 94 -17.43 6.10 -17.21
N LYS A 95 -18.65 6.53 -16.85
CA LYS A 95 -19.39 7.52 -17.65
C LYS A 95 -18.64 8.84 -17.76
N THR A 96 -17.97 9.26 -16.69
CA THR A 96 -17.21 10.51 -16.69
C THR A 96 -15.93 10.38 -17.49
N LEU A 97 -15.20 9.26 -17.35
CA LEU A 97 -14.03 8.94 -18.16
C LEU A 97 -14.38 9.00 -19.66
N LEU A 98 -15.47 8.36 -20.07
CA LEU A 98 -15.91 8.41 -21.46
C LEU A 98 -16.30 9.82 -21.91
N ALA A 99 -16.89 10.64 -21.05
CA ALA A 99 -17.25 12.01 -21.41
C ALA A 99 -16.00 12.88 -21.65
N ASP A 100 -14.94 12.68 -20.86
CA ASP A 100 -13.71 13.47 -20.88
C ASP A 100 -12.68 12.97 -21.93
N SER A 101 -12.88 11.79 -22.51
CA SER A 101 -11.94 11.13 -23.44
C SER A 101 -12.20 11.48 -24.92
N ASP A 102 -11.13 11.44 -25.74
CA ASP A 102 -11.26 11.50 -27.19
C ASP A 102 -11.86 10.20 -27.78
N GLU A 103 -12.18 10.18 -29.08
CA GLU A 103 -12.83 9.04 -29.71
C GLU A 103 -11.98 7.76 -29.78
N LEU A 104 -10.65 7.89 -29.79
CA LEU A 104 -9.74 6.74 -29.77
C LEU A 104 -9.72 6.14 -28.36
N ASP A 105 -9.53 6.98 -27.35
CA ASP A 105 -9.46 6.61 -25.95
C ASP A 105 -10.80 6.05 -25.45
N LYS A 106 -11.93 6.59 -25.90
CA LYS A 106 -13.27 6.02 -25.64
C LYS A 106 -13.39 4.57 -26.09
N ARG A 107 -12.97 4.26 -27.32
CA ARG A 107 -13.05 2.89 -27.86
C ARG A 107 -12.15 1.94 -27.07
N ALA A 108 -10.95 2.39 -26.72
CA ALA A 108 -10.04 1.63 -25.88
C ALA A 108 -10.63 1.38 -24.48
N ALA A 109 -11.19 2.42 -23.84
CA ALA A 109 -11.84 2.32 -22.53
C ALA A 109 -13.04 1.36 -22.55
N VAL A 110 -13.90 1.41 -23.57
CA VAL A 110 -15.02 0.47 -23.74
C VAL A 110 -14.53 -0.97 -23.89
N GLY A 111 -13.47 -1.18 -24.69
CA GLY A 111 -12.87 -2.49 -24.88
C GLY A 111 -12.28 -3.06 -23.58
N ALA A 112 -11.53 -2.23 -22.85
CA ALA A 112 -10.95 -2.58 -21.57
C ALA A 112 -12.02 -2.92 -20.52
N GLU A 113 -13.11 -2.14 -20.44
CA GLU A 113 -14.19 -2.38 -19.47
C GLU A 113 -14.94 -3.70 -19.74
N ARG A 114 -15.22 -4.01 -21.01
CA ARG A 114 -15.86 -5.27 -21.40
C ARG A 114 -14.98 -6.49 -21.11
N ALA A 115 -13.69 -6.37 -21.38
CA ALA A 115 -12.72 -7.40 -21.06
C ALA A 115 -12.63 -7.60 -19.53
N TRP A 116 -12.63 -6.51 -18.77
CA TRP A 116 -12.63 -6.54 -17.32
C TRP A 116 -13.88 -7.23 -16.75
N LEU A 117 -15.08 -6.92 -17.24
CA LEU A 117 -16.31 -7.62 -16.81
C LEU A 117 -16.21 -9.13 -17.02
N THR A 118 -15.72 -9.55 -18.20
CA THR A 118 -15.52 -10.98 -18.51
C THR A 118 -14.50 -11.63 -17.59
N PHE A 119 -13.39 -10.93 -17.30
CA PHE A 119 -12.37 -11.39 -16.37
C PHE A 119 -12.94 -11.52 -14.95
N ARG A 120 -13.60 -10.47 -14.45
CA ARG A 120 -14.20 -10.40 -13.11
C ARG A 120 -15.13 -11.59 -12.87
N ASP A 121 -16.08 -11.79 -13.78
CA ASP A 121 -17.10 -12.84 -13.62
C ASP A 121 -16.47 -14.23 -13.64
N LYS A 122 -15.49 -14.47 -14.52
CA LYS A 122 -14.76 -15.75 -14.58
C LYS A 122 -13.86 -15.99 -13.36
N ASP A 123 -13.16 -14.95 -12.91
CA ASP A 123 -12.27 -15.03 -11.76
C ASP A 123 -13.09 -15.33 -10.50
N CYS A 124 -14.13 -14.53 -10.22
CA CYS A 124 -14.96 -14.72 -9.05
C CYS A 124 -15.70 -16.07 -9.04
N ALA A 125 -16.21 -16.54 -10.18
CA ALA A 125 -16.81 -17.87 -10.28
C ALA A 125 -15.79 -19.00 -10.03
N ALA A 126 -14.57 -18.88 -10.54
CA ALA A 126 -13.51 -19.88 -10.33
C ALA A 126 -13.10 -19.96 -8.84
N ARG A 127 -13.02 -18.81 -8.17
CA ARG A 127 -12.73 -18.71 -6.73
C ARG A 127 -13.83 -19.34 -5.89
N ALA A 128 -15.08 -18.95 -6.15
CA ALA A 128 -16.27 -19.51 -5.50
C ALA A 128 -16.39 -21.03 -5.68
N GLY A 129 -16.07 -21.54 -6.87
CA GLY A 129 -16.14 -22.96 -7.20
C GLY A 129 -15.31 -23.87 -6.29
N ARG A 130 -14.25 -23.34 -5.65
CA ARG A 130 -13.42 -24.08 -4.69
C ARG A 130 -14.13 -24.40 -3.37
N TYR A 131 -15.20 -23.67 -3.05
CA TYR A 131 -15.86 -23.71 -1.74
C TYR A 131 -17.25 -24.37 -1.76
N GLY A 132 -17.68 -24.87 -2.93
CA GLY A 132 -18.97 -25.52 -3.12
C GLY A 132 -20.16 -24.63 -2.73
N SER A 133 -21.36 -25.22 -2.58
CA SER A 133 -22.59 -24.46 -2.37
C SER A 133 -22.70 -23.74 -1.02
N ASN A 134 -21.85 -24.06 -0.04
CA ASN A 134 -21.95 -23.49 1.31
C ASN A 134 -21.27 -22.12 1.41
N ALA A 135 -19.98 -22.05 1.06
CA ALA A 135 -19.20 -20.82 1.16
C ALA A 135 -18.92 -20.18 -0.22
N GLY A 136 -19.17 -20.91 -1.32
CA GLY A 136 -19.02 -20.38 -2.68
C GLY A 136 -19.77 -19.08 -2.92
N PRO A 137 -21.09 -18.98 -2.61
CA PRO A 137 -21.85 -17.74 -2.82
C PRO A 137 -21.28 -16.54 -2.08
N THR A 138 -20.92 -16.69 -0.79
CA THR A 138 -20.28 -15.62 -0.01
C THR A 138 -18.93 -15.22 -0.60
N THR A 139 -18.10 -16.20 -0.99
CA THR A 139 -16.81 -15.95 -1.65
C THR A 139 -16.98 -15.19 -2.96
N GLU A 140 -17.99 -15.55 -3.76
CA GLU A 140 -18.31 -14.86 -5.01
C GLU A 140 -18.71 -13.40 -4.78
N SER A 141 -19.63 -13.14 -3.84
CA SER A 141 -20.09 -11.78 -3.53
C SER A 141 -18.96 -10.89 -2.99
N ILE A 142 -18.10 -11.42 -2.11
CA ILE A 142 -16.91 -10.70 -1.64
C ILE A 142 -15.99 -10.41 -2.82
N CYS A 143 -15.76 -11.39 -3.71
CA CYS A 143 -14.90 -11.21 -4.86
C CYS A 143 -15.38 -10.12 -5.81
N LEU A 144 -16.67 -10.14 -6.14
CA LEU A 144 -17.30 -9.15 -7.00
C LEU A 144 -17.18 -7.75 -6.38
N MET A 145 -17.42 -7.63 -5.07
CA MET A 145 -17.33 -6.38 -4.33
C MET A 145 -15.91 -5.77 -4.40
N GLU A 146 -14.89 -6.53 -4.00
CA GLU A 146 -13.51 -6.03 -3.93
C GLU A 146 -12.98 -5.68 -5.33
N THR A 147 -13.23 -6.55 -6.32
CA THR A 147 -12.79 -6.32 -7.71
C THR A 147 -13.47 -5.11 -8.32
N THR A 148 -14.75 -4.88 -8.01
CA THR A 148 -15.51 -3.70 -8.48
C THR A 148 -15.03 -2.42 -7.81
N ALA A 149 -14.72 -2.45 -6.51
CA ALA A 149 -14.12 -1.32 -5.79
C ALA A 149 -12.77 -0.92 -6.39
N HIS A 150 -11.91 -1.91 -6.67
CA HIS A 150 -10.63 -1.68 -7.32
C HIS A 150 -10.78 -1.07 -8.71
N ARG A 151 -11.69 -1.60 -9.52
CA ARG A 151 -11.92 -1.04 -10.85
C ARG A 151 -12.47 0.39 -10.80
N ALA A 152 -13.35 0.69 -9.85
CA ALA A 152 -13.83 2.05 -9.63
C ALA A 152 -12.68 3.02 -9.36
N GLN A 153 -11.74 2.64 -8.48
CA GLN A 153 -10.54 3.44 -8.20
C GLN A 153 -9.68 3.65 -9.45
N GLN A 154 -9.39 2.58 -10.20
CA GLN A 154 -8.59 2.68 -11.44
C GLN A 154 -9.19 3.64 -12.47
N LEU A 155 -10.53 3.67 -12.59
CA LEU A 155 -11.22 4.59 -13.51
C LEU A 155 -11.17 6.04 -13.01
N GLU A 156 -11.27 6.27 -11.71
CA GLU A 156 -11.13 7.60 -11.10
C GLU A 156 -9.69 8.13 -11.23
N ASP A 157 -8.68 7.27 -11.06
CA ASP A 157 -7.28 7.59 -11.26
C ASP A 157 -7.00 7.92 -12.73
N TRP A 158 -7.54 7.13 -13.66
CA TRP A 158 -7.44 7.41 -15.09
C TRP A 158 -8.11 8.74 -15.42
N GLN A 159 -9.32 9.00 -14.92
CA GLN A 159 -9.97 10.29 -15.10
C GLN A 159 -9.08 11.45 -14.60
N THR A 160 -8.45 11.29 -13.44
CA THR A 160 -7.53 12.27 -12.87
C THR A 160 -6.34 12.53 -13.80
N SER A 161 -5.82 11.49 -14.47
CA SER A 161 -4.72 11.61 -15.44
C SER A 161 -5.13 12.27 -16.77
N LEU A 162 -6.40 12.15 -17.18
CA LEU A 162 -6.91 12.77 -18.41
C LEU A 162 -7.18 14.26 -18.25
N LYS A 163 -7.58 14.69 -17.05
CA LYS A 163 -7.84 16.10 -16.78
C LYS A 163 -6.55 16.90 -16.92
N PRO A 164 -6.51 17.90 -17.80
CA PRO A 164 -5.42 18.84 -17.80
C PRO A 164 -5.34 19.46 -16.42
N SER A 165 -4.18 19.31 -15.79
CA SER A 165 -3.87 20.08 -14.59
C SER A 165 -3.97 21.55 -14.95
N THR A 166 -5.09 22.20 -14.65
CA THR A 166 -5.20 23.66 -14.63
C THR A 166 -4.47 24.17 -13.39
N VAL A 167 -3.20 23.77 -13.25
CA VAL A 167 -2.29 24.35 -12.30
C VAL A 167 -1.93 25.71 -12.89
N SER A 168 -2.69 26.70 -12.46
CA SER A 168 -2.28 28.10 -12.54
C SER A 168 -0.85 28.19 -12.00
N GLN A 169 0.02 28.88 -12.73
CA GLN A 169 1.44 29.13 -12.43
C GLN A 169 1.66 29.95 -11.13
N ASN A 170 0.72 29.90 -10.19
CA ASN A 170 0.71 30.52 -8.86
C ASN A 170 0.05 29.62 -7.77
N SER A 171 -0.18 28.32 -8.01
CA SER A 171 -0.97 27.47 -7.10
C SER A 171 -0.21 26.89 -5.89
N GLY A 172 0.85 27.56 -5.42
CA GLY A 172 1.65 27.11 -4.28
C GLY A 172 2.08 25.64 -4.39
N PHE A 173 1.76 24.85 -3.38
CA PHE A 173 2.12 23.43 -3.28
C PHE A 173 1.17 22.48 -4.01
N SER A 174 -0.03 22.93 -4.44
CA SER A 174 -1.00 22.06 -5.10
C SER A 174 -0.47 21.48 -6.41
N GLY A 175 -0.72 20.19 -6.67
CA GLY A 175 -0.36 19.49 -7.90
C GLY A 175 0.35 18.16 -7.67
N HIS A 176 0.77 17.54 -8.77
CA HIS A 176 1.58 16.32 -8.76
C HIS A 176 3.07 16.68 -8.84
N TRP A 177 3.85 16.17 -7.88
CA TRP A 177 5.29 16.33 -7.79
C TRP A 177 5.95 14.98 -7.87
N LEU A 178 6.93 14.85 -8.76
CA LEU A 178 7.62 13.59 -9.02
C LEU A 178 9.14 13.79 -8.91
N TYR A 179 9.75 12.90 -8.16
CA TYR A 179 11.16 12.56 -8.30
C TYR A 179 11.30 11.18 -8.91
N SER A 180 12.21 11.02 -9.86
CA SER A 180 12.53 9.72 -10.43
C SER A 180 14.01 9.64 -10.75
N GLN A 181 14.64 8.51 -10.42
CA GLN A 181 16.01 8.22 -10.81
C GLN A 181 16.05 7.33 -12.05
N SER A 182 16.97 7.63 -12.97
CA SER A 182 17.18 6.84 -14.19
C SER A 182 17.98 5.54 -13.94
N CYS A 183 18.71 5.46 -12.82
CA CYS A 183 19.72 4.45 -12.55
C CYS A 183 19.52 3.72 -11.21
N GLY A 184 20.40 2.75 -10.92
CA GLY A 184 20.34 1.95 -9.70
C GLY A 184 18.99 1.23 -9.54
N TYR A 185 18.46 1.24 -8.33
CA TYR A 185 17.14 0.70 -8.01
C TYR A 185 15.97 1.58 -8.50
N LYS A 186 16.22 2.64 -9.29
CA LYS A 186 15.22 3.65 -9.72
C LYS A 186 14.34 4.11 -8.57
N HIS A 187 14.94 4.79 -7.61
CA HIS A 187 14.18 5.45 -6.56
C HIS A 187 13.19 6.44 -7.18
N SER A 188 11.95 6.40 -6.73
CA SER A 188 10.91 7.36 -7.08
C SER A 188 10.21 7.87 -5.84
N VAL A 189 9.79 9.13 -5.90
CA VAL A 189 8.96 9.77 -4.88
C VAL A 189 7.86 10.54 -5.59
N ASP A 190 6.62 10.24 -5.24
CA ASP A 190 5.41 10.78 -5.84
C ASP A 190 4.61 11.50 -4.74
N LEU A 191 4.22 12.75 -4.97
CA LEU A 191 3.35 13.53 -4.08
C LEU A 191 2.20 14.15 -4.87
N TYR A 192 0.97 13.86 -4.45
CA TYR A 192 -0.24 14.50 -4.96
C TYR A 192 -0.79 15.41 -3.87
N LEU A 193 -0.59 16.72 -4.02
CA LEU A 193 -0.91 17.70 -2.98
C LEU A 193 -2.10 18.57 -3.38
N THR A 194 -2.95 18.86 -2.40
CA THR A 194 -4.01 19.85 -2.47
C THR A 194 -3.81 20.85 -1.33
N GLN A 195 -3.61 22.12 -1.69
CA GLN A 195 -3.50 23.22 -0.74
C GLN A 195 -4.80 24.02 -0.68
N THR A 196 -5.31 24.26 0.54
CA THR A 196 -6.42 25.17 0.83
C THR A 196 -5.98 26.13 1.94
N GLY A 197 -5.69 27.38 1.58
CA GLY A 197 -5.09 28.33 2.53
C GLY A 197 -3.70 27.87 2.96
N SER A 198 -3.48 27.75 4.28
CA SER A 198 -2.24 27.18 4.84
C SER A 198 -2.30 25.67 5.03
N ASP A 199 -3.46 25.03 4.85
CA ASP A 199 -3.60 23.58 4.98
C ASP A 199 -3.21 22.89 3.68
N VAL A 200 -2.41 21.84 3.79
CA VAL A 200 -2.06 20.95 2.69
C VAL A 200 -2.42 19.51 3.07
N SER A 201 -3.08 18.80 2.17
CA SER A 201 -3.32 17.36 2.30
C SER A 201 -3.02 16.67 0.98
N GLY A 202 -2.87 15.36 1.01
CA GLY A 202 -2.53 14.64 -0.20
C GLY A 202 -2.19 13.18 0.00
N HIS A 203 -1.62 12.60 -1.04
CA HIS A 203 -1.11 11.23 -1.06
C HIS A 203 0.38 11.24 -1.36
N TRP A 204 1.08 10.24 -0.85
CA TRP A 204 2.49 10.01 -1.14
C TRP A 204 2.73 8.57 -1.57
N GLY A 205 3.71 8.40 -2.44
CA GLY A 205 4.31 7.13 -2.77
C GLY A 205 5.82 7.29 -2.79
N GLU A 206 6.55 6.33 -2.25
CA GLU A 206 8.01 6.31 -2.35
C GLU A 206 8.50 4.88 -2.48
N GLY A 207 9.40 4.64 -3.43
CA GLY A 207 9.85 3.29 -3.67
C GLY A 207 10.97 3.17 -4.68
N THR A 208 11.22 1.93 -5.04
CA THR A 208 12.23 1.48 -5.99
C THR A 208 11.58 0.45 -6.91
N ARG A 209 12.36 -0.11 -7.86
CA ARG A 209 11.89 -1.22 -8.71
C ARG A 209 11.43 -2.48 -7.95
N ILE A 210 11.81 -2.64 -6.69
CA ILE A 210 11.61 -3.88 -5.94
C ILE A 210 10.66 -3.73 -4.74
N SER A 211 10.53 -2.52 -4.21
CA SER A 211 9.69 -2.26 -3.05
C SER A 211 9.35 -0.77 -2.98
N GLY A 212 8.19 -0.45 -2.44
CA GLY A 212 7.76 0.92 -2.20
C GLY A 212 6.71 0.96 -1.10
N SER A 213 6.36 2.14 -0.63
CA SER A 213 5.41 2.44 0.43
C SER A 213 4.49 3.56 -0.03
N SER A 214 3.30 3.67 0.55
CA SER A 214 2.37 4.74 0.20
C SER A 214 1.38 5.02 1.32
N GLY A 215 0.80 6.21 1.30
CA GLY A 215 -0.27 6.58 2.23
C GLY A 215 -0.67 8.03 2.04
N ASP A 216 -1.15 8.65 3.12
CA ASP A 216 -1.63 10.02 3.09
C ASP A 216 -0.66 10.98 3.77
N VAL A 217 -0.71 12.24 3.34
CA VAL A 217 0.00 13.36 3.96
C VAL A 217 -0.96 14.44 4.41
N LYS A 218 -0.59 15.10 5.50
CA LYS A 218 -1.17 16.38 5.92
C LYS A 218 -0.07 17.33 6.33
N GLY A 219 -0.31 18.62 6.20
CA GLY A 219 0.73 19.58 6.48
C GLY A 219 0.27 21.02 6.50
N LYS A 220 1.25 21.89 6.75
CA LYS A 220 1.06 23.34 6.79
C LYS A 220 2.05 24.01 5.84
N ALA A 221 1.50 24.90 5.01
CA ALA A 221 2.25 25.78 4.14
C ALA A 221 2.41 27.17 4.78
N ASP A 222 3.63 27.70 4.72
CA ASP A 222 3.96 29.08 5.05
C ASP A 222 4.88 29.65 3.95
N ASN A 223 4.31 30.51 3.10
CA ASN A 223 4.98 31.05 1.92
C ASN A 223 5.59 29.94 1.04
N HIS A 224 6.92 29.86 0.98
CA HIS A 224 7.66 28.87 0.21
C HIS A 224 8.06 27.63 1.01
N GLN A 225 7.64 27.52 2.28
CA GLN A 225 7.92 26.38 3.14
C GLN A 225 6.67 25.52 3.33
N LEU A 226 6.87 24.21 3.39
CA LEU A 226 5.82 23.24 3.67
C LEU A 226 6.35 22.17 4.62
N THR A 227 5.62 21.90 5.69
CA THR A 227 5.89 20.74 6.55
C THR A 227 4.81 19.70 6.34
N LEU A 228 5.19 18.47 6.00
CA LEU A 228 4.28 17.34 5.86
C LEU A 228 4.50 16.30 6.95
N GLN A 229 3.40 15.77 7.48
CA GLN A 229 3.33 14.56 8.29
C GLN A 229 2.74 13.43 7.44
N TYR A 230 3.21 12.21 7.66
CA TYR A 230 2.80 11.04 6.91
C TYR A 230 1.98 10.08 7.77
N CYS A 231 1.11 9.35 7.11
CA CYS A 231 0.61 8.07 7.58
C CYS A 231 0.86 7.01 6.51
N GLU A 232 0.98 5.76 6.96
CA GLU A 232 1.17 4.61 6.08
C GLU A 232 -0.18 3.97 5.77
N GLY A 233 -0.44 3.71 4.49
CA GLY A 233 -1.61 2.97 4.02
C GLY A 233 -1.49 1.45 4.19
N ASP A 234 -0.26 0.96 4.26
CA ASP A 234 0.08 -0.45 4.49
C ASP A 234 0.12 -0.80 6.00
N ASP A 235 -0.08 -2.08 6.31
CA ASP A 235 0.04 -2.64 7.66
C ASP A 235 1.52 -2.89 8.07
N ARG A 236 2.42 -1.95 7.78
CA ARG A 236 3.84 -2.06 8.14
C ARG A 236 4.04 -1.85 9.63
N THR A 237 4.75 -2.78 10.26
CA THR A 237 5.14 -2.65 11.67
C THR A 237 6.09 -1.47 11.85
N GLY A 238 5.78 -0.57 12.79
CA GLY A 238 6.63 0.57 13.12
C GLY A 238 6.20 1.91 12.52
N TYR A 239 5.18 1.94 11.65
CA TYR A 239 4.63 3.16 11.07
C TYR A 239 3.23 3.46 11.62
N THR A 240 2.86 4.74 11.65
CA THR A 240 1.50 5.15 12.06
C THR A 240 0.55 4.96 10.89
N LYS A 241 -0.52 4.18 11.10
CA LYS A 241 -1.50 3.85 10.07
C LYS A 241 -2.50 4.96 9.83
N CYS A 242 -2.85 5.19 8.57
CA CYS A 242 -3.93 6.12 8.21
C CYS A 242 -5.27 5.70 8.88
N PRO A 243 -6.09 6.66 9.36
CA PRO A 243 -5.99 8.12 9.19
C PRO A 243 -5.21 8.83 10.31
N ALA A 244 -4.52 8.10 11.20
CA ALA A 244 -3.65 8.71 12.20
C ALA A 244 -2.31 9.05 11.55
N TYR A 245 -1.75 10.22 11.89
CA TYR A 245 -0.50 10.71 11.32
C TYR A 245 0.58 10.69 12.38
N ASP A 246 1.79 10.26 12.03
CA ASP A 246 2.90 10.27 12.97
C ASP A 246 3.42 11.71 13.14
N PRO A 247 3.27 12.34 14.32
CA PRO A 247 3.76 13.69 14.56
C PRO A 247 5.29 13.79 14.48
N LYS A 248 6.01 12.67 14.53
CA LYS A 248 7.46 12.59 14.36
C LYS A 248 7.87 12.37 12.91
N SER A 249 6.98 11.97 12.02
CA SER A 249 7.28 11.83 10.58
C SER A 249 7.22 13.17 9.85
N THR A 250 7.89 14.22 10.34
CA THR A 250 7.85 15.52 9.66
C THR A 250 9.00 15.67 8.68
N ASP A 251 8.69 15.84 7.40
CA ASP A 251 9.63 16.36 6.41
C ASP A 251 9.33 17.82 6.12
N ASN A 252 10.39 18.58 5.85
CA ASN A 252 10.29 19.97 5.42
C ASN A 252 10.53 20.06 3.93
N PHE A 253 9.78 20.94 3.28
CA PHE A 253 9.87 21.17 1.85
C PHE A 253 10.03 22.65 1.58
N ILE A 254 10.84 22.96 0.58
CA ILE A 254 11.01 24.32 0.08
C ILE A 254 10.59 24.36 -1.39
N LEU A 255 9.65 25.23 -1.71
CA LEU A 255 9.24 25.53 -3.07
C LEU A 255 10.21 26.55 -3.67
N HIS A 256 10.86 26.19 -4.77
CA HIS A 256 11.77 27.06 -5.51
C HIS A 256 11.44 26.99 -7.01
N GLY A 257 10.59 27.91 -7.48
CA GLY A 257 10.06 27.86 -8.85
C GLY A 257 9.20 26.62 -9.05
N ASP A 258 9.55 25.79 -10.04
CA ASP A 258 8.89 24.52 -10.36
C ASP A 258 9.54 23.29 -9.69
N GLU A 259 10.40 23.53 -8.69
CA GLU A 259 11.06 22.50 -7.89
C GLU A 259 10.51 22.50 -6.46
N LEU A 260 10.22 21.31 -5.95
CA LEU A 260 9.88 21.07 -4.56
C LEU A 260 11.01 20.26 -3.91
N ILE A 261 11.83 20.94 -3.10
CA ILE A 261 13.01 20.34 -2.49
C ILE A 261 12.61 19.72 -1.15
N ARG A 262 12.77 18.40 -1.02
CA ARG A 262 12.55 17.69 0.25
C ARG A 262 13.79 17.76 1.12
N TYR A 263 13.60 18.16 2.37
CA TYR A 263 14.54 18.04 3.46
C TYR A 263 14.00 16.99 4.43
N ARG A 264 14.63 15.83 4.43
CA ARG A 264 14.22 14.69 5.25
C ARG A 264 14.77 14.86 6.65
N GLY A 265 13.92 14.66 7.65
CA GLY A 265 14.35 14.70 9.05
C GLY A 265 15.11 13.43 9.45
N ARG A 266 16.36 13.55 9.91
CA ARG A 266 17.15 12.47 10.52
C ARG A 266 17.36 12.70 12.02
N GLY A 267 17.44 11.62 12.79
CA GLY A 267 17.55 11.69 14.25
C GLY A 267 16.21 11.81 14.97
N LEU A 268 16.23 11.95 16.30
CA LEU A 268 15.05 12.01 17.16
C LEU A 268 15.13 13.19 18.14
N GLY A 269 13.98 13.78 18.47
CA GLY A 269 13.90 14.81 19.51
C GLY A 269 14.62 16.11 19.12
N ALA A 270 15.35 16.70 20.07
CA ALA A 270 16.04 17.98 19.89
C ALA A 270 17.24 17.92 18.93
N ASP A 271 17.82 16.74 18.72
CA ASP A 271 18.98 16.52 17.84
C ASP A 271 18.58 16.25 16.39
N ARG A 272 17.30 16.40 16.05
CA ARG A 272 16.81 16.13 14.71
C ARG A 272 17.35 17.16 13.73
N THR A 273 18.06 16.68 12.71
CA THR A 273 18.56 17.50 11.60
C THR A 273 17.72 17.28 10.35
N PHE A 274 17.73 18.27 9.45
CA PHE A 274 17.03 18.20 8.17
C PHE A 274 18.04 18.27 7.05
N GLU A 275 18.14 17.20 6.28
CA GLU A 275 19.10 17.05 5.19
C GLU A 275 18.39 17.09 3.85
N LYS A 276 18.95 17.81 2.87
CA LYS A 276 18.42 17.84 1.50
C LYS A 276 18.48 16.42 0.94
N ASP A 277 17.33 15.91 0.51
CA ASP A 277 17.14 14.51 0.17
C ASP A 277 16.86 14.34 -1.33
N VAL A 278 15.74 14.85 -1.81
CA VAL A 278 15.35 14.80 -3.24
C VAL A 278 14.84 16.15 -3.72
N VAL A 279 14.89 16.37 -5.04
CA VAL A 279 14.27 17.50 -5.70
C VAL A 279 13.14 16.95 -6.57
N LEU A 280 11.90 17.16 -6.15
CA LEU A 280 10.74 16.78 -6.94
C LEU A 280 10.43 17.87 -7.95
N HIS A 281 10.01 17.48 -9.14
CA HIS A 281 9.59 18.39 -10.19
C HIS A 281 8.09 18.30 -10.38
N ARG A 282 7.46 19.44 -10.66
CA ARG A 282 6.05 19.47 -11.00
C ARG A 282 5.80 18.67 -12.27
N VAL A 283 4.89 17.71 -12.21
CA VAL A 283 4.46 16.96 -13.39
C VAL A 283 3.50 17.83 -14.19
N VAL A 284 3.88 18.13 -15.43
CA VAL A 284 3.10 18.94 -16.36
C VAL A 284 2.71 18.09 -17.56
N GLN A 285 1.43 18.03 -17.87
CA GLN A 285 0.91 17.26 -18.99
C GLN A 285 1.60 17.66 -20.31
N GLY A 286 1.99 16.67 -21.11
CA GLY A 286 2.64 16.88 -22.40
C GLY A 286 4.12 17.31 -22.31
N LYS A 287 4.67 17.47 -21.10
CA LYS A 287 6.11 17.68 -20.91
C LYS A 287 6.78 16.40 -20.41
N PRO A 288 7.99 16.07 -20.88
CA PRO A 288 8.78 14.99 -20.32
C PRO A 288 9.01 15.20 -18.82
N THR A 289 8.93 14.13 -18.04
CA THR A 289 9.32 14.13 -16.63
C THR A 289 10.83 14.31 -16.51
N VAL A 290 11.28 15.07 -15.51
CA VAL A 290 12.70 15.24 -15.22
C VAL A 290 13.19 13.99 -14.47
N GLU A 291 14.19 13.32 -15.01
CA GLU A 291 14.87 12.19 -14.34
C GLU A 291 16.20 12.65 -13.74
N ASP A 292 16.48 12.25 -12.50
CA ASP A 292 17.80 12.39 -11.90
C ASP A 292 18.74 11.33 -12.47
N THR A 293 19.82 11.80 -13.09
CA THR A 293 20.87 10.96 -13.67
C THR A 293 22.10 10.85 -12.77
N ARG A 294 22.09 11.51 -11.60
CA ARG A 294 23.17 11.40 -10.63
C ARG A 294 22.94 10.18 -9.77
N CYS A 295 23.80 9.20 -9.95
CA CYS A 295 23.78 7.95 -9.21
C CYS A 295 24.91 8.03 -8.19
N PRO A 296 24.64 8.01 -6.86
CA PRO A 296 25.71 7.72 -5.92
C PRO A 296 26.27 6.34 -6.25
N ASP A 297 27.59 6.22 -6.33
CA ASP A 297 28.25 4.97 -6.66
C ASP A 297 27.88 3.90 -5.61
N LYS A 298 27.31 2.79 -6.11
CA LYS A 298 27.01 1.50 -5.47
C LYS A 298 27.32 1.39 -3.96
N GLU A 299 26.26 1.38 -3.13
CA GLU A 299 26.28 0.63 -1.87
C GLU A 299 25.89 -0.84 -2.12
#